data_AF-A0ABD7QX07-F1
#
_entry.id   AF-A0ABD7QX07-F1
#
_cell.length_a   1.000
_cell.length_b   1.000
_cell.length_c   1.000
_cell.angle_alpha   90.00
_cell.angle_beta   90.00
_cell.angle_gamma   90.00
#
_symmetry.space_group_name_H-M   'P 1'
#
loop_
_entity.id
_entity.type
_entity.pdbx_description
1 polymer ?
#
loop_
_entity_poly.entity_id
_entity_poly.type
_entity_poly.pdbx_seq_one_letter_code
_entity_poly.pdbx_strand_id
1 'polypeptide(L)' 'MPGRGAWLTPTVDAYDLAVKRRAFRRALRLDRDPDTSAVLDHIVGLSRASTERPDMTEQAERLMDN' A
#
# COMPACT_ATOMS: atom_id res chain seq x y z
N MET A 1 -17.25 5.13 10.07
CA MET A 1 -16.85 6.29 9.26
C MET A 1 -17.89 6.54 8.18
N PRO A 2 -18.54 7.71 8.11
CA PRO A 2 -19.38 8.04 6.97
C PRO A 2 -18.50 8.46 5.79
N GLY A 3 -18.30 7.55 4.83
CA GLY A 3 -17.49 7.79 3.64
C GLY A 3 -17.35 6.54 2.78
N ARG A 4 -17.04 6.71 1.50
CA ARG A 4 -16.74 5.61 0.57
C ARG A 4 -15.22 5.52 0.41
N GLY A 5 -14.66 4.32 0.52
CA GLY A 5 -13.22 4.08 0.44
C GLY A 5 -12.91 2.80 -0.32
N ALA A 6 -11.65 2.64 -0.70
CA ALA A 6 -11.11 1.45 -1.33
C ALA A 6 -9.89 0.97 -0.54
N TRP A 7 -9.80 -0.33 -0.34
CA TRP A 7 -8.63 -0.98 0.24
C TRP A 7 -7.80 -1.60 -0.87
N LEU A 8 -6.47 -1.52 -0.72
CA LEU A 8 -5.52 -2.06 -1.66
C LEU A 8 -4.34 -2.65 -0.89
N THR A 9 -3.85 -3.80 -1.35
CA THR A 9 -2.54 -4.31 -0.92
C THR A 9 -1.45 -3.31 -1.37
N PRO A 10 -0.49 -2.92 -0.52
CA PRO A 10 0.50 -1.90 -0.85
C PRO A 10 1.61 -2.45 -1.78
N THR A 11 1.22 -2.93 -2.96
CA THR A 11 2.11 -3.44 -4.01
C THR A 11 1.76 -2.80 -5.36
N VAL A 12 2.78 -2.66 -6.23
CA VAL A 12 2.61 -2.06 -7.55
C VAL A 12 1.66 -2.90 -8.42
N ASP A 13 1.76 -4.24 -8.35
CA ASP A 13 0.88 -5.14 -9.11
C ASP A 13 -0.61 -4.99 -8.73
N ALA A 14 -0.90 -4.83 -7.44
CA ALA A 14 -2.27 -4.61 -6.97
C ALA A 14 -2.81 -3.27 -7.48
N TYR A 15 -1.98 -2.22 -7.47
CA TYR A 15 -2.31 -0.92 -8.03
C TYR A 15 -2.62 -0.98 -9.52
N ASP A 16 -1.75 -1.61 -10.32
CA ASP A 16 -1.94 -1.73 -11.77
C ASP A 16 -3.22 -2.47 -12.12
N LEU A 17 -3.54 -3.53 -11.37
CA LEU A 17 -4.78 -4.27 -11.54
C LEU A 17 -6.00 -3.41 -11.19
N ALA A 18 -5.92 -2.61 -10.13
CA ALA A 18 -6.98 -1.71 -9.70
C ALA A 18 -7.24 -0.61 -10.74
N VAL A 19 -6.18 -0.02 -11.33
CA VAL A 19 -6.29 0.96 -12.42
C VAL A 19 -6.90 0.33 -13.66
N LYS A 20 -6.35 -0.81 -14.14
CA LYS A 20 -6.86 -1.53 -15.33
C LYS A 20 -8.35 -1.88 -15.22
N ARG A 21 -8.82 -2.21 -14.01
CA ARG A 21 -10.22 -2.58 -13.74
C ARG A 21 -11.13 -1.40 -13.37
N ARG A 22 -10.61 -0.17 -13.34
CA ARG A 22 -11.31 1.04 -12.87
C ARG A 22 -11.91 0.87 -11.46
N ALA A 23 -11.19 0.19 -10.58
CA ALA A 23 -11.66 -0.15 -9.24
C ALA A 23 -11.92 1.09 -8.37
N PHE A 24 -11.03 2.08 -8.40
CA PHE A 24 -11.16 3.32 -7.63
C PHE A 24 -12.41 4.11 -8.02
N ARG A 25 -12.64 4.27 -9.33
CA ARG A 25 -13.85 4.94 -9.84
C ARG A 25 -15.12 4.26 -9.33
N ARG A 26 -15.17 2.92 -9.37
CA ARG A 26 -16.34 2.14 -8.92
C ARG A 26 -16.55 2.22 -7.41
N ALA A 27 -15.48 2.07 -6.63
CA ALA A 27 -15.54 2.13 -5.16
C ALA A 27 -15.97 3.52 -4.66
N LEU A 28 -15.47 4.58 -5.30
CA LEU A 28 -15.76 5.97 -4.93
C LEU A 28 -17.02 6.52 -5.63
N ARG A 29 -17.57 5.80 -6.62
CA ARG A 29 -18.72 6.20 -7.46
C ARG A 29 -18.49 7.53 -8.18
N LEU A 30 -17.34 7.65 -8.85
CA LEU A 30 -16.97 8.84 -9.63
C LEU A 30 -17.45 8.75 -11.08
N ASP A 31 -17.77 9.89 -11.68
CA ASP A 31 -18.16 10.00 -13.09
C ASP A 31 -16.97 9.86 -14.05
N ARG A 32 -15.77 10.16 -13.57
CA ARG A 32 -14.51 10.04 -14.32
C ARG A 32 -13.48 9.21 -13.58
N ASP A 33 -12.50 8.68 -14.30
CA ASP A 33 -11.37 7.98 -13.68
C ASP A 33 -10.55 9.02 -12.88
N PRO A 34 -10.28 8.78 -11.57
CA PRO A 34 -9.51 9.70 -10.75
C PRO A 34 -8.03 9.67 -11.12
N ASP A 35 -7.33 10.77 -10.85
CA ASP A 35 -5.87 10.73 -10.81
C ASP A 35 -5.42 9.87 -9.63
N THR A 36 -4.59 8.88 -9.92
CA THR A 36 -4.13 7.87 -8.97
C THR A 36 -2.60 7.87 -8.81
N SER A 37 -1.91 8.82 -9.45
CA SER A 37 -0.45 9.00 -9.37
C SER A 37 0.07 9.07 -7.94
N ALA A 38 -0.57 9.88 -7.08
CA ALA A 38 -0.20 10.00 -5.67
C ALA A 38 -0.29 8.66 -4.89
N VAL A 39 -1.19 7.76 -5.29
CA VAL A 39 -1.30 6.43 -4.68
C VAL A 39 -0.14 5.54 -5.11
N LEU A 40 0.26 5.60 -6.40
CA LEU A 40 1.43 4.88 -6.90
C LEU A 40 2.72 5.35 -6.20
N ASP A 41 2.93 6.66 -6.11
CA ASP A 41 4.10 7.24 -5.43
C ASP A 41 4.17 6.78 -3.97
N HIS A 42 3.02 6.75 -3.28
CA HIS A 42 2.95 6.25 -1.92
C HIS A 42 3.31 4.77 -1.82
N ILE A 43 2.79 3.91 -2.71
CA ILE A 43 3.08 2.47 -2.73
C ILE A 43 4.57 2.22 -3.01
N VAL A 44 5.15 2.95 -3.96
CA VAL A 44 6.59 2.88 -4.25
C VAL A 44 7.42 3.31 -3.04
N GLY A 45 7.00 4.35 -2.31
CA GLY A 45 7.62 4.78 -1.06
C GLY A 45 7.51 3.73 0.06
N LEU A 46 6.34 3.11 0.22
CA LEU A 46 6.12 2.06 1.22
C LEU A 46 6.98 0.82 0.96
N SER A 47 7.17 0.43 -0.30
CA SER A 47 8.04 -0.69 -0.66
C SER A 47 9.47 -0.46 -0.19
N ARG A 48 9.99 0.76 -0.33
CA ARG A 48 11.34 1.13 0.14
C ARG A 48 11.44 1.04 1.67
N ALA A 49 10.45 1.59 2.38
CA ALA A 49 10.40 1.56 3.84
C ALA A 49 10.14 0.16 4.43
N SER A 50 9.57 -0.76 3.66
CA SER A 50 9.30 -2.14 4.10
C SER A 50 10.56 -3.01 4.03
N THR A 51 11.47 -2.73 3.08
CA THR A 51 12.78 -3.38 2.99
C THR A 51 13.72 -2.98 4.14
N GLU A 52 13.52 -1.80 4.75
CA GLU A 52 14.35 -1.29 5.86
C GLU A 52 13.85 -1.69 7.25
N ARG A 53 12.81 -2.53 7.37
CA ARG A 53 12.39 -3.01 8.68
C ARG A 53 13.31 -4.18 9.06
N PRO A 54 14.31 -4.00 9.96
CA PRO A 54 15.03 -5.14 10.48
C PRO A 54 14.01 -6.06 11.13
N ASP A 55 14.10 -7.32 10.76
CA ASP A 55 13.36 -8.41 11.36
C ASP A 55 13.53 -8.31 12.88
N MET A 56 12.46 -7.90 13.58
CA MET A 56 12.49 -7.62 15.02
C MET A 56 12.72 -8.91 15.84
N THR A 57 12.84 -10.05 15.17
CA THR A 57 13.05 -11.36 15.75
C THR A 57 14.52 -11.63 16.09
N GLU A 58 15.49 -10.95 15.47
CA GLU A 58 16.94 -11.15 15.77
C GLU A 58 17.42 -10.44 17.06
N GLN A 59 16.71 -9.41 17.53
CA GLN A 59 17.17 -8.60 18.67
C GLN A 59 16.87 -9.23 20.03
N ALA A 60 15.95 -10.20 20.08
CA ALA A 60 15.58 -10.88 21.32
C ALA A 60 16.62 -11.93 21.75
N GLU A 61 17.30 -12.58 20.80
CA GLU A 61 18.30 -13.62 21.10
C GLU A 61 19.61 -13.01 21.62
N ARG A 62 20.04 -11.86 21.07
CA ARG A 62 21.28 -11.18 21.50
C ARG A 62 21.25 -10.60 22.91
N LEU A 63 20.08 -10.46 23.53
CA LEU A 63 19.95 -9.91 24.88
C LEU A 63 20.19 -10.96 25.99
N MET A 64 20.23 -12.25 25.66
CA MET A 64 20.36 -13.32 26.66
C MET A 64 21.81 -13.81 26.89
N ASP A 65 22.78 -13.32 26.13
CA ASP A 65 24.18 -13.79 26.15
C ASP A 65 25.19 -12.80 26.79
N ASN A 66 24.76 -11.82 27.59
CA ASN A 66 25.65 -10.88 28.32
C ASN A 66 25.32 -10.80 29.81
#